data_AF-A0AAC8ZSS4-F1
#
_entry.id   AF-A0AAC8ZSS4-F1
#
_cell.length_a   1.000
_cell.length_b   1.000
_cell.length_c   1.000
_cell.angle_alpha   90.00
_cell.angle_beta   90.00
_cell.angle_gamma   90.00
#
_symmetry.space_group_name_H-M   'P 1'
#
loop_
_entity.id
_entity.type
_entity.pdbx_description
1 polymer ?
#
loop_
_entity_poly.entity_id
_entity_poly.type
_entity_poly.pdbx_seq_one_letter_code
_entity_poly.pdbx_strand_id
1 'polypeptide(L)'
;MKISCYCLATAVGFLCMTAHAENAVKDISATLNITGTVEQSAPACSVLLSQNTLQVTENMSEVIDQGSSNYALTGGTITINATGGSPCVSLMDQGKMIYRFVGTADDAMGTVLANADRSATAAKGMGIGIYGMDSSPISVNTDTLTASSKGNHVNFTIVKLAGQNAVAGNIQTTVTVQIERL
;
A
#
# COMPACT_ATOMS: atom_id res chain seq x y z
N MET A 1 -35.63 -93.92 -48.27
CA MET A 1 -36.96 -93.73 -47.62
C MET A 1 -37.33 -92.24 -47.73
N LYS A 2 -38.58 -91.74 -47.84
CA LYS A 2 -39.84 -92.02 -47.07
C LYS A 2 -39.66 -91.69 -45.57
N ILE A 3 -40.55 -91.03 -44.81
CA ILE A 3 -41.89 -90.38 -45.00
C ILE A 3 -42.09 -89.46 -43.74
N SER A 4 -42.89 -88.38 -43.63
CA SER A 4 -43.84 -87.60 -44.47
C SER A 4 -43.52 -86.07 -44.30
N CYS A 5 -44.30 -84.99 -44.51
CA CYS A 5 -45.75 -84.63 -44.43
C CYS A 5 -46.34 -84.68 -43.00
N TYR A 6 -47.06 -83.68 -42.46
CA TYR A 6 -48.05 -82.74 -43.03
C TYR A 6 -48.11 -81.37 -42.30
N CYS A 7 -48.86 -80.40 -42.87
CA CYS A 7 -49.36 -79.21 -42.17
C CYS A 7 -50.64 -79.52 -41.36
N LEU A 8 -50.97 -78.75 -40.31
CA LEU A 8 -52.06 -77.74 -40.35
C LEU A 8 -52.06 -76.85 -39.08
N ALA A 9 -52.80 -75.75 -39.12
CA ALA A 9 -52.77 -74.66 -38.13
C ALA A 9 -53.74 -74.81 -36.94
N THR A 10 -53.50 -74.00 -35.90
CA THR A 10 -54.55 -73.29 -35.15
C THR A 10 -54.01 -71.92 -34.67
N ALA A 11 -54.91 -70.99 -34.35
CA ALA A 11 -54.61 -69.61 -33.94
C ALA A 11 -55.39 -69.24 -32.65
N VAL A 12 -55.54 -67.93 -32.37
CA VAL A 12 -56.11 -67.29 -31.16
C VAL A 12 -55.11 -67.18 -29.99
N GLY A 13 -54.94 -66.03 -29.31
CA GLY A 13 -55.45 -64.68 -29.59
C GLY A 13 -55.41 -63.71 -28.39
N PHE A 14 -55.89 -62.48 -28.63
CA PHE A 14 -56.31 -61.44 -27.67
C PHE A 14 -55.27 -60.46 -27.02
N LEU A 15 -55.45 -59.18 -27.41
CA LEU A 15 -55.26 -57.89 -26.72
C LEU A 15 -54.32 -57.73 -25.50
N CYS A 16 -53.46 -56.70 -25.56
CA CYS A 16 -53.74 -55.41 -24.88
C CYS A 16 -52.81 -54.27 -25.35
N MET A 17 -53.16 -53.02 -25.06
CA MET A 17 -52.37 -51.83 -25.40
C MET A 17 -51.59 -51.29 -24.19
N THR A 18 -50.33 -50.89 -24.41
CA THR A 18 -49.67 -49.85 -23.60
C THR A 18 -48.93 -48.90 -24.53
N ALA A 19 -49.03 -47.59 -24.27
CA ALA A 19 -48.30 -46.57 -24.99
C ALA A 19 -47.15 -46.06 -24.11
N HIS A 20 -45.92 -46.12 -24.62
CA HIS A 20 -44.76 -45.49 -24.00
C HIS A 20 -44.05 -44.62 -25.03
N ALA A 21 -44.26 -43.30 -24.91
CA ALA A 21 -43.41 -42.32 -25.56
C ALA A 21 -42.16 -42.12 -24.69
N GLU A 22 -41.05 -42.77 -25.05
CA GLU A 22 -39.77 -42.51 -24.41
C GLU A 22 -39.22 -41.15 -24.85
N ASN A 23 -39.60 -40.10 -24.12
CA ASN A 23 -38.85 -38.85 -24.09
C ASN A 23 -37.46 -39.15 -23.49
N ALA A 24 -36.53 -39.54 -24.35
CA ALA A 24 -35.13 -39.71 -23.98
C ALA A 24 -34.53 -38.35 -23.58
N VAL A 25 -34.60 -38.05 -22.27
CA VAL A 25 -33.91 -36.90 -21.66
C VAL A 25 -32.41 -37.11 -21.87
N LYS A 26 -31.86 -36.41 -22.86
CA LYS A 26 -30.42 -36.33 -23.07
C LYS A 26 -29.86 -35.27 -22.13
N ASP A 27 -29.21 -35.73 -21.07
CA ASP A 27 -28.40 -34.85 -20.23
C ASP A 27 -27.33 -34.16 -21.10
N ILE A 28 -27.40 -32.83 -21.17
CA ILE A 28 -26.41 -32.02 -21.87
C ILE A 28 -25.28 -31.75 -20.86
N SER A 29 -24.13 -32.41 -21.05
CA SER A 29 -22.98 -32.22 -20.18
C SER A 29 -22.41 -30.81 -20.29
N ALA A 30 -22.33 -30.10 -19.17
CA ALA A 30 -21.70 -28.79 -19.08
C ALA A 30 -20.18 -28.90 -18.95
N THR A 31 -19.44 -28.02 -19.61
CA THR A 31 -17.97 -27.90 -19.45
C THR A 31 -17.64 -26.73 -18.52
N LEU A 32 -17.00 -27.01 -17.39
CA LEU A 32 -16.56 -26.02 -16.41
C LEU A 32 -15.06 -25.76 -16.55
N ASN A 33 -14.70 -24.68 -17.27
CA ASN A 33 -13.32 -24.22 -17.37
C ASN A 33 -12.97 -23.34 -16.17
N ILE A 34 -12.23 -23.87 -15.20
CA ILE A 34 -11.66 -23.10 -14.09
C ILE A 34 -10.22 -22.70 -14.48
N THR A 35 -10.00 -21.42 -14.71
CA THR A 35 -8.68 -20.81 -14.76
C THR A 35 -8.44 -20.02 -13.49
N GLY A 36 -7.38 -20.35 -12.73
CA GLY A 36 -6.98 -19.63 -11.53
C GLY A 36 -5.49 -19.33 -11.56
N THR A 37 -5.11 -18.09 -11.24
CA THR A 37 -3.71 -17.67 -11.11
C THR A 37 -3.37 -17.59 -9.63
N VAL A 38 -2.29 -18.27 -9.22
CA VAL A 38 -1.78 -18.20 -7.85
C VAL A 38 -0.66 -17.17 -7.81
N GLU A 39 -0.98 -15.97 -7.34
CA GLU A 39 0.03 -14.96 -7.05
C GLU A 39 0.73 -15.28 -5.72
N GLN A 40 2.05 -15.13 -5.67
CA GLN A 40 2.80 -15.26 -4.43
C GLN A 40 2.48 -14.06 -3.53
N SER A 41 2.11 -14.31 -2.28
CA SER A 41 1.80 -13.23 -1.34
C SER A 41 3.00 -12.28 -1.21
N ALA A 42 2.76 -10.99 -1.46
CA ALA A 42 3.81 -10.00 -1.45
C ALA A 42 4.54 -10.03 -0.09
N PRO A 43 5.88 -10.15 -0.06
CA PRO A 43 6.63 -10.42 1.17
C PRO A 43 6.34 -9.34 2.21
N ALA A 44 6.05 -9.74 3.44
CA ALA A 44 5.66 -8.82 4.51
C ALA A 44 6.87 -7.96 4.93
N CYS A 45 6.95 -6.74 4.39
CA CYS A 45 8.00 -5.79 4.68
C CYS A 45 7.49 -4.74 5.67
N SER A 46 8.18 -4.57 6.80
CA SER A 46 7.76 -3.70 7.90
C SER A 46 8.77 -2.58 8.16
N VAL A 47 8.28 -1.36 8.35
CA VAL A 47 9.10 -0.20 8.73
C VAL A 47 9.65 -0.39 10.15
N LEU A 48 10.94 -0.09 10.32
CA LEU A 48 11.59 0.06 11.61
C LEU A 48 12.24 1.44 11.69
N LEU A 49 11.74 2.28 12.59
CA LEU A 49 12.31 3.59 12.91
C LEU A 49 13.35 3.45 14.03
N SER A 50 14.40 4.27 14.02
CA SER A 50 15.37 4.33 15.14
C SER A 50 14.76 4.86 16.44
N GLN A 51 13.68 5.63 16.35
CA GLN A 51 12.89 6.14 17.48
C GLN A 51 11.47 6.49 17.02
N ASN A 52 10.49 6.31 17.90
CA ASN A 52 9.06 6.59 17.61
C ASN A 52 8.62 7.99 18.08
N THR A 53 9.46 8.68 18.84
CA THR A 53 9.30 10.07 19.26
C THR A 53 10.58 10.81 18.91
N LEU A 54 10.46 12.01 18.35
CA LEU A 54 11.59 12.90 18.12
C LEU A 54 11.26 14.27 18.75
N GLN A 55 12.25 14.84 19.43
CA GLN A 55 12.21 16.23 19.88
C GLN A 55 13.14 17.06 18.98
N VAL A 56 12.62 18.18 18.47
CA VAL A 56 13.39 19.18 17.70
C VAL A 56 13.31 20.50 18.45
N THR A 57 14.45 21.16 18.62
CA THR A 57 14.58 22.45 19.31
C THR A 57 15.59 23.30 18.55
N GLU A 58 15.15 24.40 17.95
CA GLU A 58 15.97 25.27 17.10
C GLU A 58 15.69 26.74 17.44
N ASN A 59 16.68 27.61 17.26
CA ASN A 59 16.52 29.05 17.46
C ASN A 59 15.83 29.68 16.23
N MET A 60 15.07 30.76 16.42
CA MET A 60 14.39 31.49 15.31
C MET A 60 15.35 32.03 14.23
N SER A 61 16.65 32.09 14.51
CA SER A 61 17.74 32.41 13.58
C SER A 61 18.23 31.24 12.73
N GLU A 62 17.91 30.01 13.13
CA GLU A 62 18.27 28.74 12.47
C GLU A 62 17.10 28.20 11.63
N VAL A 63 15.85 28.43 12.09
CA VAL A 63 14.61 28.09 11.36
C VAL A 63 14.64 28.66 9.94
N ILE A 64 14.68 27.79 8.94
CA ILE A 64 14.69 28.15 7.52
C ILE A 64 13.28 28.44 6.98
N ASP A 65 13.18 28.88 5.73
CA ASP A 65 11.90 29.09 5.06
C ASP A 65 11.44 27.80 4.34
N GLN A 66 10.12 27.58 4.25
CA GLN A 66 9.51 26.39 3.66
C GLN A 66 9.99 26.12 2.22
N GLY A 67 10.48 24.90 1.97
CA GLY A 67 11.00 24.48 0.66
C GLY A 67 12.45 24.88 0.38
N SER A 68 13.15 25.53 1.32
CA SER A 68 14.55 25.92 1.15
C SER A 68 15.50 24.72 1.23
N SER A 69 16.31 24.50 0.19
CA SER A 69 17.25 23.38 0.08
C SER A 69 18.60 23.63 0.78
N ASN A 70 18.58 24.27 1.95
CA ASN A 70 19.79 24.72 2.67
C ASN A 70 19.76 24.46 4.18
N TYR A 71 18.93 23.52 4.64
CA TYR A 71 18.76 23.25 6.06
C TYR A 71 20.09 22.87 6.73
N ALA A 72 20.40 23.52 7.87
CA ALA A 72 21.51 23.12 8.72
C ALA A 72 21.14 21.85 9.47
N LEU A 73 22.11 21.01 9.82
CA LEU A 73 21.89 19.76 10.58
C LEU A 73 21.51 19.99 12.07
N THR A 74 20.86 21.12 12.39
CA THR A 74 20.25 21.44 13.68
C THR A 74 18.97 20.64 13.94
N GLY A 75 18.26 20.26 12.87
CA GLY A 75 17.06 19.45 12.96
C GLY A 75 17.32 18.02 13.45
N GLY A 76 16.28 17.39 14.01
CA GLY A 76 16.36 16.04 14.53
C GLY A 76 16.43 14.99 13.42
N THR A 77 17.37 14.05 13.51
CA THR A 77 17.56 12.99 12.49
C THR A 77 17.05 11.65 13.00
N ILE A 78 16.39 10.87 12.13
CA ILE A 78 16.04 9.45 12.38
C ILE A 78 16.64 8.55 11.30
N THR A 79 16.77 7.27 11.60
CA THR A 79 17.07 6.22 10.60
C THR A 79 15.82 5.37 10.37
N ILE A 80 15.43 5.21 9.11
CA ILE A 80 14.33 4.38 8.64
C ILE A 80 14.93 3.12 7.99
N ASN A 81 14.41 1.95 8.34
CA ASN A 81 14.81 0.67 7.77
C ASN A 81 13.58 -0.14 7.36
N ALA A 82 13.73 -1.08 6.43
CA ALA A 82 12.74 -2.12 6.16
C ALA A 82 13.23 -3.48 6.68
N THR A 83 12.34 -4.20 7.35
CA THR A 83 12.54 -5.57 7.83
C THR A 83 11.62 -6.52 7.06
N GLY A 84 11.91 -7.83 7.05
CA GLY A 84 11.13 -8.83 6.29
C GLY A 84 11.94 -9.82 5.45
N GLY A 85 13.26 -9.89 5.66
CA GLY A 85 14.15 -10.88 5.02
C GLY A 85 14.59 -10.50 3.61
N SER A 86 15.22 -11.46 2.91
CA SER A 86 15.84 -11.26 1.59
C SER A 86 14.92 -10.71 0.50
N PRO A 87 13.59 -10.97 0.44
CA PRO A 87 12.73 -10.37 -0.57
C PRO A 87 12.59 -8.84 -0.40
N CYS A 88 12.54 -8.37 0.85
CA CYS A 88 12.46 -6.93 1.14
C CYS A 88 13.79 -6.22 0.82
N VAL A 89 14.92 -6.87 1.10
CA VAL A 89 16.26 -6.41 0.67
C VAL A 89 16.34 -6.34 -0.86
N SER A 90 15.90 -7.39 -1.56
CA SER A 90 15.90 -7.41 -3.03
C SER A 90 15.00 -6.35 -3.66
N LEU A 91 13.89 -5.97 -3.02
CA LEU A 91 13.05 -4.85 -3.48
C LEU A 91 13.74 -3.50 -3.29
N MET A 92 14.46 -3.28 -2.18
CA MET A 92 15.28 -2.07 -1.95
C MET A 92 16.44 -1.98 -2.94
N ASP A 93 17.19 -3.07 -3.13
CA ASP A 93 18.33 -3.12 -4.06
C ASP A 93 17.91 -2.95 -5.54
N GLN A 94 16.65 -3.25 -5.87
CA GLN A 94 16.03 -2.97 -7.17
C GLN A 94 15.43 -1.56 -7.31
N GLY A 95 15.42 -0.75 -6.25
CA GLY A 95 14.71 0.54 -6.22
C GLY A 95 13.18 0.45 -6.26
N LYS A 96 12.62 -0.75 -6.01
CA LYS A 96 11.18 -1.06 -6.06
C LYS A 96 10.47 -0.96 -4.71
N MET A 97 11.15 -0.41 -3.71
CA MET A 97 10.56 -0.06 -2.42
C MET A 97 10.82 1.42 -2.16
N ILE A 98 9.78 2.12 -1.75
CA ILE A 98 9.81 3.54 -1.42
C ILE A 98 9.09 3.79 -0.09
N TYR A 99 9.49 4.84 0.61
CA TYR A 99 8.80 5.37 1.78
C TYR A 99 7.98 6.60 1.40
N ARG A 100 6.73 6.66 1.86
CA ARG A 100 5.90 7.89 1.83
C ARG A 100 5.71 8.41 3.25
N PHE A 101 5.79 9.72 3.43
CA PHE A 101 5.53 10.41 4.70
C PHE A 101 4.11 10.97 4.68
N VAL A 102 3.22 10.41 5.50
CA VAL A 102 1.79 10.74 5.52
C VAL A 102 1.42 11.44 6.83
N GLY A 103 0.79 12.60 6.76
CA GLY A 103 0.45 13.41 7.93
C GLY A 103 -0.34 14.67 7.56
N THR A 104 -0.74 15.44 8.57
CA THR A 104 -1.46 16.71 8.34
C THR A 104 -0.53 17.73 7.70
N ALA A 105 -0.80 18.09 6.44
CA ALA A 105 -0.06 19.11 5.71
C ALA A 105 -0.37 20.52 6.25
N ASP A 106 0.57 21.45 6.07
CA ASP A 106 0.41 22.88 6.38
C ASP A 106 -0.63 23.59 5.50
N ASP A 107 -1.07 24.76 5.93
CA ASP A 107 -2.05 25.61 5.26
C ASP A 107 -1.42 26.72 4.39
N ALA A 108 -0.12 26.62 4.06
CA ALA A 108 0.58 27.52 3.14
C ALA A 108 0.85 26.88 1.77
N MET A 109 1.84 25.98 1.67
CA MET A 109 2.15 25.23 0.45
C MET A 109 1.67 23.77 0.50
N GLY A 110 1.31 23.26 1.68
CA GLY A 110 0.89 21.87 1.87
C GLY A 110 2.03 20.84 1.74
N THR A 111 3.28 21.27 1.89
CA THR A 111 4.49 20.45 1.71
C THR A 111 5.11 19.96 3.02
N VAL A 112 4.76 20.54 4.17
CA VAL A 112 5.37 20.21 5.47
C VAL A 112 4.31 19.84 6.52
N LEU A 113 4.74 19.29 7.65
CA LEU A 113 3.82 18.89 8.73
C LEU A 113 3.31 20.12 9.48
N ALA A 114 1.99 20.27 9.55
CA ALA A 114 1.31 21.34 10.28
C ALA A 114 1.51 21.24 11.80
N ASN A 115 1.44 22.39 12.49
CA ASN A 115 1.33 22.42 13.95
C ASN A 115 -0.10 22.04 14.40
N ALA A 116 -0.20 20.97 15.17
CA ALA A 116 -1.41 20.51 15.84
C ALA A 116 -1.60 21.13 17.24
N ASP A 117 -0.57 21.74 17.84
CA ASP A 117 -0.76 22.51 19.07
C ASP A 117 -1.64 23.75 18.80
N ARG A 118 -2.60 23.99 19.70
CA ARG A 118 -3.54 25.12 19.70
C ARG A 118 -3.58 25.84 21.05
N SER A 119 -2.61 25.55 21.93
CA SER A 119 -2.38 26.24 23.19
C SER A 119 -2.00 27.70 22.99
N ALA A 120 -2.06 28.51 24.07
CA ALA A 120 -1.54 29.88 24.06
C ALA A 120 -0.02 29.95 23.80
N THR A 121 0.69 28.83 23.96
CA THR A 121 2.13 28.66 23.71
C THR A 121 2.46 28.09 22.33
N ALA A 122 1.47 27.80 21.49
CA ALA A 122 1.69 27.21 20.16
C ALA A 122 2.41 28.19 19.20
N ALA A 123 3.37 27.67 18.45
CA ALA A 123 4.02 28.37 17.34
C ALA A 123 3.01 28.73 16.24
N LYS A 124 3.23 29.87 15.58
CA LYS A 124 2.41 30.38 14.46
C LYS A 124 3.29 30.57 13.24
N GLY A 125 2.75 30.35 12.04
CA GLY A 125 3.52 30.49 10.80
C GLY A 125 4.72 29.54 10.72
N MET A 126 4.68 28.40 11.40
CA MET A 126 5.76 27.40 11.40
C MET A 126 5.21 25.97 11.38
N GLY A 127 5.98 25.05 10.79
CA GLY A 127 5.71 23.60 10.72
C GLY A 127 7.01 22.79 10.78
N ILE A 128 6.92 21.47 10.64
CA ILE A 128 8.10 20.58 10.56
C ILE A 128 8.30 20.11 9.12
N GLY A 129 9.38 20.56 8.49
CA GLY A 129 9.81 20.07 7.18
C GLY A 129 10.58 18.75 7.32
N ILE A 130 10.42 17.87 6.33
CA ILE A 130 11.11 16.58 6.22
C ILE A 130 12.12 16.70 5.09
N TYR A 131 13.37 16.27 5.31
CA TYR A 131 14.45 16.43 4.33
C TYR A 131 15.36 15.20 4.22
N GLY A 132 15.91 14.99 3.03
CA GLY A 132 17.01 14.06 2.78
C GLY A 132 18.35 14.63 3.24
N MET A 133 19.35 13.77 3.47
CA MET A 133 20.70 14.19 3.93
C MET A 133 21.51 14.99 2.88
N ASP A 134 20.97 15.17 1.69
CA ASP A 134 21.48 15.98 0.57
C ASP A 134 20.87 17.40 0.54
N SER A 135 20.20 17.81 1.62
CA SER A 135 19.43 19.06 1.72
C SER A 135 18.18 19.15 0.83
N SER A 136 17.74 18.06 0.21
CA SER A 136 16.48 18.04 -0.56
C SER A 136 15.24 17.98 0.36
N PRO A 137 14.19 18.79 0.12
CA PRO A 137 12.91 18.66 0.80
C PRO A 137 12.14 17.42 0.33
N ILE A 138 11.38 16.80 1.23
CA ILE A 138 10.49 15.67 0.95
C ILE A 138 9.07 16.09 1.35
N SER A 139 8.25 16.46 0.36
CA SER A 139 6.92 17.01 0.60
C SER A 139 5.95 15.96 1.14
N VAL A 140 5.29 16.26 2.25
CA VAL A 140 4.34 15.33 2.90
C VAL A 140 3.19 14.96 1.97
N ASN A 141 2.70 13.72 2.11
CA ASN A 141 1.64 13.08 1.32
C ASN A 141 1.93 12.90 -0.18
N THR A 142 2.94 13.61 -0.72
CA THR A 142 3.19 13.76 -2.16
C THR A 142 4.46 13.06 -2.61
N ASP A 143 5.60 13.38 -1.96
CA ASP A 143 6.91 12.89 -2.37
C ASP A 143 7.24 11.52 -1.74
N THR A 144 8.19 10.83 -2.35
CA THR A 144 8.58 9.46 -1.96
C THR A 144 10.11 9.33 -1.91
N LEU A 145 10.60 8.59 -0.91
CA LEU A 145 12.03 8.36 -0.67
C LEU A 145 12.37 6.90 -0.99
N THR A 146 13.27 6.64 -1.93
CA THR A 146 13.71 5.25 -2.25
C THR A 146 14.31 4.57 -1.02
N ALA A 147 13.76 3.40 -0.67
CA ALA A 147 14.19 2.65 0.50
C ALA A 147 15.52 1.94 0.24
N SER A 148 16.45 2.08 1.17
CA SER A 148 17.84 1.64 1.09
C SER A 148 18.09 0.45 2.01
N SER A 149 18.76 -0.59 1.50
CA SER A 149 19.22 -1.75 2.29
C SER A 149 20.30 -1.41 3.33
N LYS A 150 20.85 -0.18 3.29
CA LYS A 150 21.74 0.40 4.32
C LYS A 150 20.98 1.24 5.37
N GLY A 151 19.65 1.33 5.26
CA GLY A 151 18.82 2.31 5.92
C GLY A 151 18.81 3.67 5.20
N ASN A 152 17.81 4.49 5.53
CA ASN A 152 17.68 5.88 5.09
C ASN A 152 17.77 6.80 6.31
N HIS A 153 18.67 7.78 6.28
CA HIS A 153 18.68 8.86 7.27
C HIS A 153 17.81 10.01 6.75
N VAL A 154 16.98 10.57 7.64
CA VAL A 154 16.00 11.62 7.30
C VAL A 154 15.98 12.64 8.42
N ASN A 155 16.02 13.93 8.07
CA ASN A 155 16.03 15.04 9.01
C ASN A 155 14.64 15.70 9.11
N PHE A 156 14.33 16.21 10.31
CA PHE A 156 13.13 16.94 10.66
C PHE A 156 13.54 18.26 11.32
N THR A 157 13.27 19.37 10.64
CA THR A 157 13.65 20.74 11.06
C THR A 157 12.42 21.64 11.04
N ILE A 158 12.40 22.67 11.89
CA ILE A 158 11.34 23.66 11.94
C ILE A 158 11.52 24.61 10.74
N VAL A 159 10.41 24.90 10.04
CA VAL A 159 10.40 25.83 8.91
C VAL A 159 9.37 26.93 9.11
N LYS A 160 9.64 28.13 8.58
CA LYS A 160 8.66 29.22 8.44
C LYS A 160 7.76 28.91 7.25
N LEU A 161 6.44 28.91 7.47
CA LEU A 161 5.44 28.65 6.43
C LEU A 161 5.36 29.82 5.44
N ALA A 162 5.26 29.50 4.15
CA ALA A 162 5.32 30.50 3.09
C ALA A 162 4.19 31.55 3.22
N GLY A 163 4.56 32.83 3.22
CA GLY A 163 3.62 33.94 3.36
C GLY A 163 3.01 34.13 4.75
N GLN A 164 3.38 33.32 5.76
CA GLN A 164 2.89 33.47 7.13
C GLN A 164 3.90 34.21 8.03
N ASN A 165 3.39 34.90 9.05
CA ASN A 165 4.23 35.56 10.05
C ASN A 165 4.67 34.56 11.13
N ALA A 166 5.92 34.11 11.08
CA ALA A 166 6.48 33.16 12.03
C ALA A 166 6.59 33.74 13.45
N VAL A 167 6.09 33.00 14.45
CA VAL A 167 6.17 33.33 15.88
C VAL A 167 6.58 32.09 16.65
N ALA A 168 7.65 32.22 17.45
CA ALA A 168 8.19 31.16 18.29
C ALA A 168 7.14 30.58 19.26
N GLY A 169 7.23 29.28 19.50
CA GLY A 169 6.34 28.55 20.40
C GLY A 169 6.50 27.04 20.23
N ASN A 170 5.62 26.28 20.88
CA ASN A 170 5.58 24.83 20.78
C ASN A 170 5.08 24.37 19.40
N ILE A 171 5.68 23.32 18.86
CA ILE A 171 5.12 22.55 17.74
C ILE A 171 4.86 21.13 18.22
N GLN A 172 3.66 20.63 17.96
CA GLN A 172 3.31 19.22 18.08
C GLN A 172 2.72 18.74 16.75
N THR A 173 3.17 17.59 16.26
CA THR A 173 2.67 17.02 15.00
C THR A 173 2.89 15.51 14.97
N THR A 174 2.31 14.81 14.00
CA THR A 174 2.47 13.37 13.80
C THR A 174 2.67 13.04 12.32
N VAL A 175 3.48 12.01 12.07
CA VAL A 175 3.77 11.50 10.72
C VAL A 175 3.77 9.98 10.74
N THR A 176 3.20 9.38 9.69
CA THR A 176 3.23 7.94 9.42
C THR A 176 4.19 7.69 8.28
N VAL A 177 5.22 6.87 8.50
CA VAL A 177 6.08 6.37 7.42
C VAL A 177 5.45 5.10 6.87
N GLN A 178 5.08 5.10 5.59
CA GLN A 178 4.46 3.97 4.89
C GLN A 178 5.44 3.36 3.88
N ILE A 179 5.38 2.05 3.67
CA ILE A 179 6.09 1.38 2.56
C ILE A 179 5.13 1.26 1.38
N GLU A 180 5.57 1.74 0.22
CA GLU A 180 4.93 1.49 -1.08
C GLU A 180 5.90 0.71 -1.98
N ARG A 181 5.38 0.11 -3.05
CA ARG A 181 6.12 -0.78 -3.96
C ARG A 181 5.85 -0.41 -5.42
N LEU A 182 6.84 -0.64 -6.27
CA LEU A 182 6.86 -0.32 -7.71
C LEU A 182 7.03 -1.59 -8.56
#